data_AF-A0A3B0VUI5-F1
#
_entry.id   AF-A0A3B0VUI5-F1
#
_cell.length_a   1.000
_cell.length_b   1.000
_cell.length_c   1.000
_cell.angle_alpha   90.00
_cell.angle_beta   90.00
_cell.angle_gamma   90.00
#
_symmetry.space_group_name_H-M   'P 1'
#
loop_
_entity.id
_entity.type
_entity.pdbx_description
1 polymer ?
#
loop_
_entity_poly.entity_id
_entity_poly.type
_entity_poly.pdbx_seq_one_letter_code
_entity_poly.pdbx_strand_id
1 'polypeptide(L)'
;MLNKGNGRRFHRVDMPARYFITPSSPIRDREIYATGTNYFPKNTIKLIETKKNLILQSVQKIQTSDHLLKAIFSEMIEVIEFFGNCLKAITNGKSPKSDLNYWIQVKSRQEGFKQVAPLEKTSPKTFNYIKAIEQKYLIYFNRMIESIERSTPSHFFVQGKLPSAFKLDELLVNFQNPKLQKIPLIQALLHVSEFMESYLAVYQRINDDNYLKQFPKEWPFEAANISAGGIAVVMSKGFALYSRVDAYLYFEAENKLLSFDGTIVGFRSAEDYQERIAINFEFPNGHHQKFLQQEIQKHEIEECMDLPL
;
A
#
# COMPACT_ATOMS: atom_id res chain seq x y z
N MET A 1 34.89 -13.49 7.87
CA MET A 1 35.57 -12.23 8.23
C MET A 1 34.53 -11.19 8.57
N LEU A 2 34.42 -10.84 9.85
CA LEU A 2 33.52 -9.80 10.35
C LEU A 2 34.14 -8.43 10.06
N ASN A 3 33.51 -7.63 9.21
CA ASN A 3 33.85 -6.21 9.10
C ASN A 3 33.54 -5.54 10.44
N LYS A 4 34.57 -5.36 11.27
CA LYS A 4 34.64 -4.36 12.35
C LYS A 4 34.59 -2.97 11.69
N GLY A 5 33.43 -2.56 11.21
CA GLY A 5 33.21 -1.27 10.57
C GLY A 5 32.65 -0.26 11.56
N ASN A 6 33.40 0.81 11.83
CA ASN A 6 32.98 2.16 12.23
C ASN A 6 31.46 2.44 12.31
N GLY A 7 30.76 1.84 13.26
CA GLY A 7 29.38 2.20 13.58
C GLY A 7 29.39 3.14 14.77
N ARG A 8 29.21 4.45 14.55
CA ARG A 8 28.78 5.34 15.64
C ARG A 8 27.45 4.78 16.16
N ARG A 9 27.45 4.15 17.32
CA ARG A 9 26.25 3.61 17.96
C ARG A 9 25.53 4.77 18.64
N PHE A 10 24.59 5.37 17.92
CA PHE A 10 23.67 6.33 18.52
C PHE A 10 22.64 5.58 19.35
N HIS A 11 22.28 6.15 20.51
CA HIS A 11 21.12 5.69 21.27
C HIS A 11 19.87 5.77 20.39
N ARG A 12 18.98 4.77 20.52
CA ARG A 12 17.77 4.67 19.71
C ARG A 12 16.56 4.66 20.65
N VAL A 13 15.54 5.43 20.31
CA VAL A 13 14.28 5.51 21.03
C VAL A 13 13.14 5.12 20.10
N ASP A 14 12.10 4.49 20.65
CA ASP A 14 10.85 4.32 19.94
C ASP A 14 10.00 5.55 20.22
N MET A 15 9.75 6.37 19.20
CA MET A 15 8.95 7.59 19.34
C MET A 15 8.02 7.74 18.13
N PRO A 16 6.83 8.31 18.31
CA PRO A 16 5.96 8.60 17.18
C PRO A 16 6.55 9.76 16.36
N ALA A 17 6.57 9.61 15.04
CA ALA A 17 7.08 10.62 14.12
C ALA A 17 6.30 10.62 12.81
N ARG A 18 6.21 11.80 12.18
CA ARG A 18 5.76 11.91 10.79
C ARG A 18 6.96 11.72 9.88
N TYR A 19 6.98 10.65 9.10
CA TYR A 19 8.12 10.33 8.25
C TYR A 19 7.70 10.02 6.82
N PHE A 20 8.61 10.28 5.88
CA PHE A 20 8.43 9.93 4.47
C PHE A 20 9.74 9.40 3.91
N ILE A 21 9.68 8.23 3.27
CA ILE A 21 10.86 7.54 2.74
C ILE A 21 10.61 7.22 1.28
N THR A 22 11.53 7.66 0.42
CA THR A 22 11.49 7.45 -1.04
C THR A 22 12.86 7.02 -1.53
N PRO A 23 12.96 6.24 -2.62
CA PRO A 23 14.24 6.03 -3.28
C PRO A 23 14.83 7.36 -3.76
N SER A 24 16.14 7.53 -3.64
CA SER A 24 16.83 8.74 -4.11
C SER A 24 16.89 8.83 -5.64
N SER A 25 16.75 7.69 -6.33
CA SER A 25 16.81 7.58 -7.79
C SER A 25 15.47 7.09 -8.37
N PRO A 26 14.51 7.99 -8.64
CA PRO A 26 13.27 7.61 -9.31
C PRO A 26 13.51 7.23 -10.78
N ILE A 27 12.58 6.45 -11.33
CA ILE A 27 12.56 6.05 -12.75
C ILE A 27 11.91 7.18 -13.56
N ARG A 28 12.72 7.84 -14.39
CA ARG A 28 12.30 8.99 -15.22
C ARG A 28 12.59 8.81 -16.71
N ASP A 29 13.31 7.75 -17.06
CA ASP A 29 13.73 7.37 -18.40
C ASP A 29 12.69 6.50 -19.13
N ARG A 30 11.47 6.45 -18.63
CA ARG A 30 10.36 5.65 -19.16
C ARG A 30 9.11 6.49 -19.39
N GLU A 31 8.06 5.85 -19.91
CA GLU A 31 6.81 6.50 -20.35
C GLU A 31 6.08 7.25 -19.22
N ILE A 32 6.13 6.71 -17.99
CA ILE A 32 5.50 7.27 -16.80
C ILE A 32 6.53 7.36 -15.69
N TYR A 33 6.50 8.45 -14.92
CA TYR A 33 7.27 8.59 -13.70
C TYR A 33 6.95 7.47 -12.71
N ALA A 34 7.98 6.81 -12.19
CA ALA A 34 7.83 5.92 -11.05
C ALA A 34 8.87 6.25 -9.98
N THR A 35 8.47 6.14 -8.73
CA THR A 35 9.32 6.42 -7.56
C THR A 35 10.52 5.47 -7.44
N GLY A 36 10.45 4.29 -8.07
CA GLY A 36 11.44 3.22 -7.91
C GLY A 36 11.19 2.36 -6.66
N THR A 37 10.15 2.65 -5.88
CA THR A 37 9.77 1.88 -4.70
C THR A 37 9.25 0.50 -5.10
N ASN A 38 9.61 -0.55 -4.36
CA ASN A 38 9.00 -1.86 -4.56
C ASN A 38 7.65 -1.93 -3.82
N TYR A 39 6.55 -1.68 -4.52
CA TYR A 39 5.20 -1.79 -3.95
C TYR A 39 4.65 -3.22 -3.88
N PHE A 40 5.37 -4.20 -4.47
CA PHE A 40 5.06 -5.62 -4.43
C PHE A 40 6.21 -6.40 -3.76
N PRO A 41 6.57 -6.09 -2.49
CA PRO A 41 7.52 -6.91 -1.76
C PRO A 41 6.99 -8.34 -1.59
N LYS A 42 7.89 -9.27 -1.26
CA LYS A 42 7.55 -10.71 -1.15
C LYS A 42 6.37 -10.95 -0.21
N ASN A 43 6.28 -10.22 0.89
CA ASN A 43 5.19 -10.34 1.86
C ASN A 43 3.85 -9.89 1.26
N THR A 44 3.81 -8.79 0.50
CA THR A 44 2.59 -8.35 -0.20
C THR A 44 2.15 -9.35 -1.26
N ILE A 45 3.08 -9.94 -2.01
CA ILE A 45 2.76 -11.00 -2.99
C ILE A 45 2.17 -12.21 -2.28
N LYS A 46 2.79 -12.65 -1.17
CA LYS A 46 2.30 -13.76 -0.36
C LYS A 46 0.89 -13.50 0.21
N LEU A 47 0.60 -12.27 0.63
CA LEU A 47 -0.73 -11.85 1.08
C LEU A 47 -1.76 -12.01 -0.04
N ILE A 48 -1.47 -11.45 -1.22
CA ILE A 48 -2.34 -11.52 -2.41
C ILE A 48 -2.63 -12.97 -2.78
N GLU A 49 -1.60 -13.82 -2.85
CA GLU A 49 -1.74 -15.25 -3.14
C GLU A 49 -2.55 -15.99 -2.08
N THR A 50 -2.32 -15.69 -0.80
CA THR A 50 -3.08 -16.28 0.32
C THR A 50 -4.57 -15.93 0.19
N LYS A 51 -4.90 -14.65 -0.05
CA LYS A 51 -6.29 -14.21 -0.20
C LYS A 51 -6.94 -14.82 -1.45
N LYS A 52 -6.23 -14.92 -2.58
CA LYS A 52 -6.71 -15.63 -3.78
C LYS A 52 -7.07 -17.08 -3.47
N ASN A 53 -6.20 -17.80 -2.77
CA ASN A 53 -6.43 -19.19 -2.42
C ASN A 53 -7.65 -19.38 -1.50
N LEU A 54 -7.87 -18.46 -0.55
CA LEU A 54 -9.05 -18.48 0.31
C LEU A 54 -10.37 -18.31 -0.46
N ILE A 55 -10.37 -17.48 -1.53
CA ILE A 55 -11.52 -17.37 -2.44
C ILE A 55 -11.79 -18.71 -3.09
N LEU A 56 -10.77 -19.32 -3.72
CA LEU A 56 -10.92 -20.58 -4.44
C LEU A 56 -11.44 -21.70 -3.53
N GLN A 57 -10.91 -21.80 -2.31
CA GLN A 57 -11.38 -22.76 -1.31
C GLN A 57 -12.82 -22.51 -0.89
N SER A 58 -13.24 -21.25 -0.75
CA SER A 58 -14.60 -20.88 -0.36
C SER A 58 -15.60 -21.13 -1.48
N VAL A 59 -15.22 -20.80 -2.72
CA VAL A 59 -16.03 -21.02 -3.93
C VAL A 59 -16.25 -22.52 -4.18
N GLN A 60 -15.27 -23.38 -3.90
CA GLN A 60 -15.43 -24.83 -4.00
C GLN A 60 -16.47 -25.40 -3.02
N LYS A 61 -16.72 -24.72 -1.90
CA LYS A 61 -17.69 -25.12 -0.87
C LYS A 61 -19.11 -24.59 -1.12
N ILE A 62 -19.28 -23.65 -2.05
CA ILE A 62 -20.61 -23.25 -2.54
C ILE A 62 -21.21 -24.49 -3.24
N GLN A 63 -22.49 -24.80 -2.99
CA GLN A 63 -23.17 -26.00 -3.49
C GLN A 63 -22.70 -26.36 -4.91
N THR A 64 -22.25 -27.60 -5.05
CA THR A 64 -21.28 -28.05 -6.07
C THR A 64 -21.72 -27.80 -7.52
N SER A 65 -23.00 -27.47 -7.74
CA SER A 65 -23.68 -27.28 -9.02
C SER A 65 -23.98 -25.82 -9.43
N ASP A 66 -23.66 -24.79 -8.65
CA ASP A 66 -23.89 -23.39 -9.09
C ASP A 66 -22.76 -22.91 -10.02
N HIS A 67 -22.83 -23.32 -11.28
CA HIS A 67 -21.88 -22.92 -12.34
C HIS A 67 -21.84 -21.39 -12.53
N LEU A 68 -22.97 -20.70 -12.30
CA LEU A 68 -23.06 -19.25 -12.45
C LEU A 68 -22.20 -18.55 -11.39
N LEU A 69 -22.35 -18.90 -10.12
CA LEU A 69 -21.54 -18.29 -9.05
C LEU A 69 -20.05 -18.54 -9.26
N LYS A 70 -19.65 -19.74 -9.65
CA LYS A 70 -18.24 -20.06 -9.95
C LYS A 70 -17.68 -19.17 -11.06
N ALA A 71 -18.45 -18.97 -12.13
CA ALA A 71 -18.05 -18.14 -13.26
C ALA A 71 -17.93 -16.65 -12.86
N ILE A 72 -18.85 -16.15 -12.03
CA ILE A 72 -18.81 -14.79 -11.47
C ILE A 72 -17.54 -14.58 -10.63
N PHE A 73 -17.22 -15.48 -9.70
CA PHE A 73 -16.01 -15.33 -8.88
C PHE A 73 -14.73 -15.45 -9.71
N SER A 74 -14.70 -16.29 -10.76
CA SER A 74 -13.57 -16.34 -11.70
C SER A 74 -13.38 -15.00 -12.41
N GLU A 75 -14.46 -14.42 -12.94
CA GLU A 75 -14.41 -13.09 -13.58
C GLU A 75 -13.89 -12.02 -12.60
N MET A 76 -14.40 -11.99 -11.36
CA MET A 76 -13.95 -11.03 -10.36
C MET A 76 -12.44 -11.16 -10.09
N ILE A 77 -11.93 -12.38 -9.92
CA ILE A 77 -10.48 -12.63 -9.74
C ILE A 77 -9.72 -12.10 -10.97
N GLU A 78 -10.11 -12.47 -12.18
CA GLU A 78 -9.44 -12.07 -13.42
C GLU A 78 -9.43 -10.54 -13.64
N VAL A 79 -10.52 -9.87 -13.26
CA VAL A 79 -10.64 -8.41 -13.32
C VAL A 79 -9.72 -7.74 -12.32
N ILE A 80 -9.70 -8.21 -11.07
CA ILE A 80 -8.84 -7.67 -10.01
C ILE A 80 -7.35 -7.93 -10.32
N GLU A 81 -6.99 -9.12 -10.82
CA GLU A 81 -5.60 -9.44 -11.19
C GLU A 81 -5.09 -8.57 -12.34
N PHE A 82 -5.96 -8.24 -13.30
CA PHE A 82 -5.61 -7.32 -14.37
C PHE A 82 -5.32 -5.91 -13.86
N PHE A 83 -6.13 -5.39 -12.93
CA PHE A 83 -5.79 -4.16 -12.23
C PHE A 83 -4.41 -4.25 -11.57
N GLY A 84 -4.13 -5.35 -10.89
CA GLY A 84 -2.81 -5.65 -10.34
C GLY A 84 -1.67 -5.63 -11.37
N ASN A 85 -1.93 -6.12 -12.59
CA ASN A 85 -0.96 -6.10 -13.68
C ASN A 85 -0.73 -4.67 -14.21
N CYS A 86 -1.77 -3.84 -14.30
CA CYS A 86 -1.64 -2.42 -14.59
C CYS A 86 -0.77 -1.73 -13.52
N LEU A 87 -1.01 -2.01 -12.24
CA LEU A 87 -0.20 -1.48 -11.14
C LEU A 87 1.27 -1.87 -11.27
N LYS A 88 1.57 -3.14 -11.56
CA LYS A 88 2.95 -3.60 -11.80
C LYS A 88 3.61 -2.87 -12.98
N ALA A 89 2.86 -2.56 -14.04
CA ALA A 89 3.39 -1.81 -15.17
C ALA A 89 3.78 -0.38 -14.75
N ILE A 90 2.87 0.35 -14.10
CA ILE A 90 3.11 1.75 -13.71
C ILE A 90 4.20 1.88 -12.65
N THR A 91 4.34 0.93 -11.72
CA THR A 91 5.43 0.96 -10.72
C THR A 91 6.80 0.80 -11.36
N ASN A 92 6.85 0.23 -12.56
CA ASN A 92 8.05 0.10 -13.37
C ASN A 92 8.16 1.21 -14.44
N GLY A 93 7.37 2.28 -14.34
CA GLY A 93 7.37 3.40 -15.28
C GLY A 93 6.84 3.07 -16.68
N LYS A 94 6.21 1.90 -16.87
CA LYS A 94 5.60 1.50 -18.15
C LYS A 94 4.14 1.95 -18.19
N SER A 95 3.72 2.56 -19.29
CA SER A 95 2.33 2.92 -19.51
C SER A 95 1.57 1.75 -20.13
N PRO A 96 0.47 1.27 -19.54
CA PRO A 96 -0.45 0.38 -20.21
C PRO A 96 -0.97 0.88 -21.57
N LYS A 97 -0.83 2.18 -21.86
CA LYS A 97 -1.23 2.80 -23.14
C LYS A 97 -0.30 2.48 -24.30
N SER A 98 0.94 2.05 -24.05
CA SER A 98 1.89 1.76 -25.14
C SER A 98 1.54 0.49 -25.91
N ASP A 99 0.72 -0.40 -25.33
CA ASP A 99 0.09 -1.52 -26.02
C ASP A 99 -1.39 -1.22 -26.27
N LEU A 100 -1.75 -0.98 -27.53
CA LEU A 100 -3.12 -0.66 -27.94
C LEU A 100 -4.11 -1.78 -27.58
N ASN A 101 -3.73 -3.05 -27.77
CA ASN A 101 -4.61 -4.18 -27.47
C ASN A 101 -4.83 -4.30 -25.97
N TYR A 102 -3.79 -4.06 -25.18
CA TYR A 102 -3.90 -4.01 -23.73
C TYR A 102 -4.77 -2.84 -23.26
N TRP A 103 -4.62 -1.66 -23.88
CA TRP A 103 -5.43 -0.49 -23.55
C TRP A 103 -6.91 -0.65 -23.90
N ILE A 104 -7.23 -1.32 -25.01
CA ILE A 104 -8.61 -1.71 -25.34
C ILE A 104 -9.20 -2.59 -24.23
N GLN A 105 -8.43 -3.53 -23.69
CA GLN A 105 -8.87 -4.34 -22.55
C GLN A 105 -9.08 -3.51 -21.29
N VAL A 106 -8.21 -2.52 -21.02
CA VAL A 106 -8.40 -1.56 -19.92
C VAL A 106 -9.76 -0.87 -20.05
N LYS A 107 -10.07 -0.33 -21.24
CA LYS A 107 -11.35 0.36 -21.49
C LYS A 107 -12.55 -0.57 -21.40
N SER A 108 -12.46 -1.78 -21.95
CA SER A 108 -13.53 -2.80 -21.84
C SER A 108 -13.85 -3.17 -20.39
N ARG A 109 -12.84 -3.20 -19.51
CA ARG A 109 -13.01 -3.53 -18.08
C ARG A 109 -13.56 -2.35 -17.25
N GLN A 110 -13.72 -1.17 -17.82
CA GLN A 110 -14.45 -0.06 -17.16
C GLN A 110 -15.97 -0.33 -17.08
N GLU A 111 -16.48 -1.30 -17.85
CA GLU A 111 -17.90 -1.70 -17.83
C GLU A 111 -18.29 -2.49 -16.56
N GLY A 112 -17.31 -2.91 -15.75
CA GLY A 112 -17.55 -3.69 -14.53
C GLY A 112 -17.63 -5.20 -14.77
N PHE A 113 -18.24 -5.91 -13.82
CA PHE A 113 -18.46 -7.36 -13.86
C PHE A 113 -19.68 -7.67 -14.73
N LYS A 114 -19.48 -8.45 -15.79
CA LYS A 114 -20.50 -8.73 -16.80
C LYS A 114 -21.36 -9.92 -16.42
N GLN A 115 -20.80 -10.94 -15.77
CA GLN A 115 -21.52 -12.17 -15.46
C GLN A 115 -22.50 -12.04 -14.29
N VAL A 116 -22.51 -10.91 -13.58
CA VAL A 116 -23.36 -10.70 -12.40
C VAL A 116 -24.84 -10.45 -12.74
N ALA A 117 -25.14 -9.99 -13.96
CA ALA A 117 -26.47 -9.50 -14.34
C ALA A 117 -27.63 -10.49 -14.04
N PRO A 118 -27.51 -11.81 -14.28
CA PRO A 118 -28.59 -12.75 -13.98
C PRO A 118 -28.98 -12.80 -12.49
N LEU A 119 -28.06 -12.48 -11.57
CA LEU A 119 -28.33 -12.50 -10.13
C LEU A 119 -29.29 -11.40 -9.68
N GLU A 120 -29.48 -10.33 -10.46
CA GLU A 120 -30.40 -9.25 -10.10
C GLU A 120 -31.82 -9.76 -9.86
N LYS A 121 -32.25 -10.75 -10.66
CA LYS A 121 -33.58 -11.37 -10.53
C LYS A 121 -33.56 -12.60 -9.63
N THR A 122 -32.53 -13.43 -9.74
CA THR A 122 -32.50 -14.75 -9.06
C THR A 122 -31.97 -14.69 -7.63
N SER A 123 -31.12 -13.71 -7.30
CA SER A 123 -30.52 -13.54 -5.97
C SER A 123 -30.16 -12.06 -5.70
N PRO A 124 -31.16 -11.17 -5.52
CA PRO A 124 -30.95 -9.72 -5.46
C PRO A 124 -29.98 -9.26 -4.36
N LYS A 125 -29.98 -9.96 -3.23
CA LYS A 125 -29.06 -9.64 -2.11
C LYS A 125 -27.60 -9.90 -2.46
N THR A 126 -27.31 -11.04 -3.09
CA THR A 126 -25.96 -11.39 -3.58
C THR A 126 -25.52 -10.43 -4.69
N PHE A 127 -26.44 -10.10 -5.61
CA PHE A 127 -26.20 -9.09 -6.64
C PHE A 127 -25.77 -7.75 -6.03
N ASN A 128 -26.50 -7.25 -5.04
CA ASN A 128 -26.17 -5.99 -4.37
C ASN A 128 -24.80 -6.02 -3.68
N TYR A 129 -24.42 -7.16 -3.10
CA TYR A 129 -23.09 -7.33 -2.51
C TYR A 129 -21.98 -7.25 -3.55
N ILE A 130 -22.15 -7.94 -4.68
CA ILE A 130 -21.17 -7.90 -5.79
C ILE A 130 -21.10 -6.51 -6.40
N LYS A 131 -22.24 -5.80 -6.54
CA LYS A 131 -22.26 -4.42 -7.03
C LYS A 131 -21.58 -3.42 -6.09
N ALA A 132 -21.63 -3.64 -4.78
CA ALA A 132 -20.85 -2.83 -3.84
C ALA A 132 -19.33 -3.03 -4.02
N ILE A 133 -18.90 -4.27 -4.29
CA ILE A 133 -17.50 -4.61 -4.61
C ILE A 133 -17.09 -3.95 -5.94
N GLU A 134 -17.92 -4.11 -6.97
CA GLU A 134 -17.72 -3.51 -8.30
C GLU A 134 -17.59 -1.99 -8.23
N GLN A 135 -18.46 -1.33 -7.46
CA GLN A 135 -18.44 0.13 -7.31
C GLN A 135 -17.10 0.61 -6.74
N LYS A 136 -16.62 -0.02 -5.66
CA LYS A 136 -15.33 0.34 -5.05
C LYS A 136 -14.18 0.09 -6.04
N TYR A 137 -14.19 -1.07 -6.69
CA TYR A 137 -13.22 -1.41 -7.74
C TYR A 137 -13.19 -0.36 -8.86
N LEU A 138 -14.34 -0.02 -9.45
CA LEU A 138 -14.42 0.90 -10.58
C LEU A 138 -13.98 2.31 -10.22
N ILE A 139 -14.26 2.78 -9.00
CA ILE A 139 -13.75 4.07 -8.51
C ILE A 139 -12.23 4.08 -8.53
N TYR A 140 -11.57 3.09 -7.95
CA TYR A 140 -10.10 2.99 -7.95
C TYR A 140 -9.55 2.78 -9.37
N PHE A 141 -10.19 1.94 -10.18
CA PHE A 141 -9.78 1.64 -11.54
C PHE A 141 -9.79 2.90 -12.42
N ASN A 142 -10.86 3.70 -12.33
CA ASN A 142 -10.97 4.95 -13.08
C ASN A 142 -9.96 6.00 -12.62
N ARG A 143 -9.64 6.07 -11.32
CA ARG A 143 -8.55 6.92 -10.81
C ARG A 143 -7.20 6.51 -11.35
N MET A 144 -6.92 5.20 -11.41
CA MET A 144 -5.69 4.67 -12.00
C MET A 144 -5.61 4.98 -13.49
N ILE A 145 -6.69 4.80 -14.24
CA ILE A 145 -6.76 5.14 -15.67
C ILE A 145 -6.46 6.63 -15.87
N GLU A 146 -7.08 7.51 -15.10
CA GLU A 146 -6.82 8.95 -15.19
C GLU A 146 -5.34 9.26 -14.88
N SER A 147 -4.78 8.63 -13.84
CA SER A 147 -3.36 8.75 -13.50
C SER A 147 -2.48 8.33 -14.69
N ILE A 148 -2.76 7.19 -15.31
CA ILE A 148 -2.03 6.69 -16.49
C ILE A 148 -2.18 7.65 -17.68
N GLU A 149 -3.37 8.20 -17.91
CA GLU A 149 -3.64 9.06 -19.06
C GLU A 149 -2.90 10.39 -18.99
N ARG A 150 -2.73 10.94 -17.78
CA ARG A 150 -2.21 12.29 -17.53
C ARG A 150 -0.77 12.31 -17.00
N SER A 151 -0.22 11.16 -16.62
CA SER A 151 1.18 11.06 -16.19
C SER A 151 2.15 11.27 -17.36
N THR A 152 3.34 11.75 -17.01
CA THR A 152 4.47 11.94 -17.92
C THR A 152 5.71 11.25 -17.34
N PRO A 153 6.83 11.14 -18.09
CA PRO A 153 8.09 10.62 -17.57
C PRO A 153 8.62 11.34 -16.32
N SER A 154 8.25 12.62 -16.13
CA SER A 154 8.73 13.47 -15.04
C SER A 154 7.74 13.63 -13.89
N HIS A 155 6.47 13.27 -14.09
CA HIS A 155 5.40 13.49 -13.11
C HIS A 155 4.33 12.39 -13.18
N PHE A 156 4.07 11.75 -12.05
CA PHE A 156 2.91 10.86 -11.91
C PHE A 156 1.71 11.67 -11.42
N PHE A 157 0.64 11.64 -12.22
CA PHE A 157 -0.55 12.44 -11.97
C PHE A 157 -1.38 11.85 -10.82
N VAL A 158 -1.71 12.69 -9.84
CA VAL A 158 -2.61 12.39 -8.71
C VAL A 158 -3.55 13.57 -8.48
N GLN A 159 -4.82 13.31 -8.16
CA GLN A 159 -5.80 14.36 -7.88
C GLN A 159 -5.93 14.70 -6.39
N GLY A 160 -5.28 13.96 -5.51
CA GLY A 160 -5.43 14.07 -4.06
C GLY A 160 -5.41 12.70 -3.39
N LYS A 161 -5.98 12.62 -2.19
CA LYS A 161 -6.24 11.33 -1.54
C LYS A 161 -7.29 10.54 -2.31
N LEU A 162 -7.07 9.24 -2.44
CA LEU A 162 -8.12 8.36 -2.96
C LEU A 162 -9.30 8.32 -1.97
N PRO A 163 -10.53 8.10 -2.46
CA PRO A 163 -11.70 8.00 -1.60
C PRO A 163 -11.55 6.87 -0.58
N SER A 164 -12.11 7.08 0.62
CA SER A 164 -12.18 6.08 1.69
C SER A 164 -13.63 5.98 2.19
N ALA A 165 -13.89 5.04 3.13
CA ALA A 165 -15.20 4.82 3.74
C ALA A 165 -16.29 4.43 2.73
N PHE A 166 -16.10 3.29 2.07
CA PHE A 166 -17.11 2.72 1.19
C PHE A 166 -18.17 1.98 1.99
N LYS A 167 -19.41 1.95 1.50
CA LYS A 167 -20.48 1.09 2.07
C LYS A 167 -20.08 -0.39 2.13
N LEU A 168 -19.19 -0.82 1.24
CA LEU A 168 -18.61 -2.16 1.27
C LEU A 168 -17.89 -2.42 2.60
N ASP A 169 -17.16 -1.43 3.13
CA ASP A 169 -16.34 -1.59 4.34
C ASP A 169 -17.22 -1.92 5.55
N GLU A 170 -18.36 -1.24 5.70
CA GLU A 170 -19.37 -1.53 6.73
C GLU A 170 -19.97 -2.95 6.59
N LEU A 171 -20.18 -3.38 5.35
CA LEU A 171 -20.72 -4.70 5.04
C LEU A 171 -19.72 -5.82 5.35
N LEU A 172 -18.42 -5.58 5.14
CA LEU A 172 -17.37 -6.56 5.48
C LEU A 172 -17.26 -6.80 6.99
N VAL A 173 -17.46 -5.76 7.81
CA VAL A 173 -17.55 -5.92 9.28
C VAL A 173 -18.65 -6.91 9.66
N ASN A 174 -19.81 -6.82 9.00
CA ASN A 174 -20.90 -7.76 9.24
C ASN A 174 -20.53 -9.20 8.81
N PHE A 175 -19.82 -9.37 7.69
CA PHE A 175 -19.42 -10.69 7.20
C PHE A 175 -18.43 -11.43 8.12
N GLN A 176 -17.73 -10.69 8.98
CA GLN A 176 -16.85 -11.27 10.00
C GLN A 176 -17.61 -11.86 11.19
N ASN A 177 -18.93 -11.61 11.31
CA ASN A 177 -19.74 -12.18 12.39
C ASN A 177 -19.63 -13.71 12.44
N PRO A 178 -19.32 -14.33 13.59
CA PRO A 178 -19.16 -15.78 13.73
C PRO A 178 -20.33 -16.61 13.18
N LYS A 179 -21.56 -16.07 13.19
CA LYS A 179 -22.74 -16.73 12.61
C LYS A 179 -22.66 -16.84 11.09
N LEU A 180 -22.06 -15.86 10.41
CA LEU A 180 -21.95 -15.81 8.95
C LEU A 180 -20.68 -16.51 8.43
N GLN A 181 -19.70 -16.76 9.30
CA GLN A 181 -18.47 -17.48 8.94
C GLN A 181 -18.72 -18.90 8.40
N LYS A 182 -19.84 -19.51 8.76
CA LYS A 182 -20.23 -20.86 8.28
C LYS A 182 -20.85 -20.85 6.88
N ILE A 183 -21.15 -19.69 6.29
CA ILE A 183 -21.83 -19.58 5.00
C ILE A 183 -20.79 -19.42 3.89
N PRO A 184 -20.58 -20.42 3.01
CA PRO A 184 -19.49 -20.39 2.02
C PRO A 184 -19.55 -19.19 1.07
N LEU A 185 -20.75 -18.81 0.62
CA LEU A 185 -20.93 -17.66 -0.27
C LEU A 185 -20.51 -16.34 0.39
N ILE A 186 -20.82 -16.15 1.68
CA ILE A 186 -20.42 -14.95 2.41
C ILE A 186 -18.90 -14.93 2.59
N GLN A 187 -18.28 -16.08 2.87
CA GLN A 187 -16.81 -16.16 2.96
C GLN A 187 -16.14 -15.88 1.61
N ALA A 188 -16.69 -16.39 0.51
CA ALA A 188 -16.18 -16.08 -0.82
C ALA A 188 -16.27 -14.57 -1.13
N LEU A 189 -17.38 -13.91 -0.77
CA LEU A 189 -17.54 -12.45 -0.92
C LEU A 189 -16.60 -11.66 -0.01
N LEU A 190 -16.38 -12.11 1.22
CA LEU A 190 -15.39 -11.52 2.12
C LEU A 190 -13.99 -11.62 1.52
N HIS A 191 -13.55 -12.82 1.13
CA HIS A 191 -12.20 -13.04 0.63
C HIS A 191 -11.92 -12.35 -0.70
N VAL A 192 -12.89 -12.27 -1.62
CA VAL A 192 -12.70 -11.52 -2.87
C VAL A 192 -12.57 -10.03 -2.60
N SER A 193 -13.27 -9.52 -1.58
CA SER A 193 -13.12 -8.13 -1.15
C SER A 193 -11.74 -7.91 -0.54
N GLU A 194 -11.27 -8.76 0.37
CA GLU A 194 -9.91 -8.66 0.94
C GLU A 194 -8.79 -8.80 -0.12
N PHE A 195 -9.01 -9.64 -1.12
CA PHE A 195 -8.11 -9.79 -2.27
C PHE A 195 -8.06 -8.52 -3.11
N MET A 196 -9.22 -7.91 -3.38
CA MET A 196 -9.30 -6.61 -4.03
C MET A 196 -8.58 -5.54 -3.21
N GLU A 197 -8.86 -5.43 -1.92
CA GLU A 197 -8.22 -4.47 -1.00
C GLU A 197 -6.69 -4.58 -1.02
N SER A 198 -6.15 -5.79 -1.18
CA SER A 198 -4.70 -5.99 -1.24
C SER A 198 -4.06 -5.25 -2.44
N TYR A 199 -4.73 -5.22 -3.60
CA TYR A 199 -4.30 -4.43 -4.75
C TYR A 199 -4.68 -2.95 -4.63
N LEU A 200 -5.85 -2.62 -4.07
CA LEU A 200 -6.24 -1.22 -3.86
C LEU A 200 -5.26 -0.52 -2.90
N ALA A 201 -4.81 -1.21 -1.86
CA ALA A 201 -3.79 -0.73 -0.93
C ALA A 201 -2.43 -0.49 -1.61
N VAL A 202 -2.07 -1.32 -2.61
CA VAL A 202 -0.88 -1.04 -3.44
C VAL A 202 -1.07 0.27 -4.20
N TYR A 203 -2.21 0.47 -4.85
CA TYR A 203 -2.48 1.70 -5.58
C TYR A 203 -2.54 2.93 -4.66
N GLN A 204 -3.13 2.80 -3.47
CA GLN A 204 -3.13 3.81 -2.42
C GLN A 204 -1.70 4.25 -2.10
N ARG A 205 -0.78 3.30 -1.86
CA ARG A 205 0.63 3.63 -1.59
C ARG A 205 1.30 4.34 -2.76
N ILE A 206 1.03 3.94 -4.00
CA ILE A 206 1.54 4.64 -5.19
C ILE A 206 1.00 6.08 -5.24
N ASN A 207 -0.30 6.25 -5.02
CA ASN A 207 -0.93 7.57 -4.99
C ASN A 207 -0.33 8.45 -3.89
N ASP A 208 -0.23 7.91 -2.67
CA ASP A 208 0.25 8.62 -1.49
C ASP A 208 1.73 9.00 -1.62
N ASP A 209 2.58 8.15 -2.18
CA ASP A 209 3.98 8.50 -2.43
C ASP A 209 4.13 9.69 -3.40
N ASN A 210 3.17 9.86 -4.32
CA ASN A 210 3.19 10.97 -5.28
C ASN A 210 2.46 12.22 -4.77
N TYR A 211 1.43 12.04 -3.95
CA TYR A 211 0.64 13.12 -3.35
C TYR A 211 1.31 13.68 -2.08
N LEU A 212 1.50 12.83 -1.07
CA LEU A 212 1.93 13.23 0.27
C LEU A 212 3.33 13.84 0.29
N LYS A 213 4.18 13.56 -0.70
CA LYS A 213 5.51 14.19 -0.81
C LYS A 213 5.45 15.73 -0.70
N GLN A 214 4.33 16.34 -1.11
CA GLN A 214 4.13 17.79 -1.06
C GLN A 214 3.45 18.29 0.23
N PHE A 215 2.95 17.39 1.08
CA PHE A 215 2.13 17.72 2.26
C PHE A 215 2.65 17.05 3.54
N PRO A 216 3.79 17.50 4.12
CA PRO A 216 4.37 16.89 5.33
C PRO A 216 3.45 16.83 6.55
N LYS A 217 2.54 17.81 6.68
CA LYS A 217 1.52 17.84 7.74
C LYS A 217 0.52 16.69 7.67
N GLU A 218 0.38 16.08 6.50
CA GLU A 218 -0.54 14.97 6.26
C GLU A 218 0.13 13.59 6.33
N TRP A 219 1.45 13.53 6.54
CA TRP A 219 2.16 12.27 6.71
C TRP A 219 1.64 11.55 7.95
N PRO A 220 1.49 10.22 7.90
CA PRO A 220 1.00 9.46 9.04
C PRO A 220 1.95 9.65 10.24
N PHE A 221 1.35 9.82 11.43
CA PHE A 221 2.08 9.92 12.68
C PHE A 221 2.17 8.53 13.29
N GLU A 222 3.32 7.88 13.11
CA GLU A 222 3.49 6.46 13.40
C GLU A 222 4.73 6.23 14.27
N ALA A 223 4.72 5.14 15.04
CA ALA A 223 5.86 4.73 15.84
C ALA A 223 7.08 4.43 14.95
N ALA A 224 8.21 5.04 15.29
CA ALA A 224 9.46 4.86 14.60
C ALA A 224 10.60 4.68 15.61
N ASN A 225 11.54 3.80 15.29
CA ASN A 225 12.74 3.60 16.09
C ASN A 225 13.85 4.53 15.58
N ILE A 226 14.02 5.68 16.23
CA ILE A 226 14.80 6.81 15.73
C ILE A 226 16.09 6.97 16.53
N SER A 227 17.14 7.44 15.85
CA SER A 227 18.38 7.89 16.44
C SER A 227 18.97 9.03 15.62
N ALA A 228 19.94 9.74 16.19
CA ALA A 228 20.68 10.79 15.47
C ALA A 228 21.42 10.28 14.21
N GLY A 229 21.58 8.96 14.02
CA GLY A 229 22.25 8.37 12.87
C GLY A 229 21.36 7.50 11.97
N GLY A 230 20.05 7.41 12.22
CA GLY A 230 19.18 6.59 11.40
C GLY A 230 17.81 6.33 12.01
N ILE A 231 16.94 5.70 11.21
CA ILE A 231 15.55 5.40 11.53
C ILE A 231 15.24 3.94 11.15
N ALA A 232 14.38 3.29 11.93
CA ALA A 232 13.79 2.02 11.54
C ALA A 232 12.28 2.05 11.73
N VAL A 233 11.55 1.69 10.68
CA VAL A 233 10.09 1.83 10.59
C VAL A 233 9.48 0.59 9.95
N VAL A 234 8.21 0.33 10.24
CA VAL A 234 7.45 -0.74 9.62
C VAL A 234 6.71 -0.18 8.41
N MET A 235 6.88 -0.78 7.23
CA MET A 235 6.25 -0.30 6.01
C MET A 235 5.67 -1.47 5.20
N SER A 236 4.61 -1.18 4.44
CA SER A 236 4.00 -2.09 3.45
C SER A 236 4.55 -1.91 2.04
N LYS A 237 5.72 -1.26 1.91
CA LYS A 237 6.46 -1.09 0.66
C LYS A 237 7.93 -1.40 0.93
N GLY A 238 8.60 -2.01 -0.05
CA GLY A 238 9.96 -2.52 0.08
C GLY A 238 11.00 -1.66 -0.62
N PHE A 239 12.25 -1.86 -0.21
CA PHE A 239 13.44 -1.27 -0.80
C PHE A 239 14.49 -2.36 -1.02
N ALA A 240 15.50 -2.12 -1.85
CA ALA A 240 16.60 -3.07 -2.00
C ALA A 240 17.63 -2.89 -0.87
N LEU A 241 18.28 -3.98 -0.44
CA LEU A 241 19.36 -3.86 0.55
C LEU A 241 20.47 -2.98 -0.03
N TYR A 242 20.99 -2.06 0.78
CA TYR A 242 22.02 -1.10 0.40
C TYR A 242 21.60 -0.07 -0.67
N SER A 243 20.32 0.02 -1.03
CA SER A 243 19.85 1.11 -1.89
C SER A 243 19.84 2.44 -1.14
N ARG A 244 20.11 3.52 -1.87
CA ARG A 244 19.96 4.89 -1.38
C ARG A 244 18.51 5.33 -1.33
N VAL A 245 18.15 5.98 -0.23
CA VAL A 245 16.83 6.54 0.02
C VAL A 245 16.97 7.95 0.58
N ASP A 246 15.98 8.78 0.32
CA ASP A 246 15.80 10.04 1.01
C ASP A 246 14.83 9.79 2.16
N ALA A 247 15.25 10.07 3.38
CA ALA A 247 14.45 9.95 4.59
C ALA A 247 14.11 11.35 5.13
N TYR A 248 12.82 11.61 5.24
CA TYR A 248 12.29 12.87 5.72
C TYR A 248 11.58 12.68 7.06
N LEU A 249 11.77 13.61 7.97
CA LEU A 249 11.07 13.67 9.27
C LEU A 249 10.43 15.04 9.43
N TYR A 250 9.16 15.09 9.77
CA TYR A 250 8.42 16.33 9.99
C TYR A 250 7.97 16.45 11.45
N PHE A 251 8.35 17.55 12.08
CA PHE A 251 8.02 17.88 13.47
C PHE A 251 7.02 19.03 13.46
N GLU A 252 5.80 18.74 13.93
CA GLU A 252 4.64 19.63 13.78
C GLU A 252 4.71 20.85 14.71
N ALA A 253 5.17 20.66 15.95
CA ALA A 253 5.26 21.73 16.94
C ALA A 253 6.16 22.89 16.48
N GLU A 254 7.25 22.58 15.78
CA GLU A 254 8.20 23.55 15.25
C GLU A 254 8.03 23.80 13.74
N ASN A 255 7.02 23.17 13.10
CA ASN A 255 6.78 23.19 11.66
C ASN A 255 8.08 22.94 10.85
N LYS A 256 8.86 21.94 11.27
CA LYS A 256 10.22 21.70 10.76
C LYS A 256 10.32 20.39 10.00
N LEU A 257 10.81 20.47 8.77
CA LEU A 257 11.13 19.33 7.92
C LEU A 257 12.64 19.05 7.95
N LEU A 258 13.03 17.86 8.40
CA LEU A 258 14.39 17.35 8.29
C LEU A 258 14.49 16.46 7.06
N SER A 259 15.60 16.58 6.34
CA SER A 259 15.94 15.73 5.20
C SER A 259 17.28 15.06 5.47
N PHE A 260 17.35 13.77 5.19
CA PHE A 260 18.53 12.93 5.34
C PHE A 260 18.70 12.05 4.11
N ASP A 261 19.92 12.04 3.57
CA ASP A 261 20.34 10.98 2.67
C ASP A 261 20.55 9.72 3.51
N GLY A 262 20.12 8.56 3.02
CA GLY A 262 20.20 7.32 3.79
C GLY A 262 20.45 6.09 2.94
N THR A 263 20.95 5.05 3.60
CA THR A 263 21.13 3.72 3.03
C THR A 263 20.26 2.72 3.76
N ILE A 264 19.60 1.84 3.01
CA ILE A 264 18.90 0.70 3.60
C ILE A 264 19.92 -0.33 4.09
N VAL A 265 19.91 -0.63 5.39
CA VAL A 265 20.92 -1.52 6.03
C VAL A 265 20.35 -2.82 6.57
N GLY A 266 19.03 -2.99 6.56
CA GLY A 266 18.42 -4.25 6.97
C GLY A 266 16.91 -4.27 6.86
N PHE A 267 16.38 -5.49 6.83
CA PHE A 267 14.96 -5.78 6.85
C PHE A 267 14.66 -6.86 7.88
N ARG A 268 13.50 -6.80 8.50
CA ARG A 268 12.90 -7.91 9.24
C ARG A 268 11.44 -8.01 8.86
N SER A 269 10.94 -9.21 8.67
CA SER A 269 9.49 -9.41 8.56
C SER A 269 8.85 -8.92 9.86
N ALA A 270 7.79 -8.12 9.72
CA ALA A 270 6.92 -7.73 10.81
C ALA A 270 5.60 -8.50 10.72
N GLU A 271 4.68 -8.22 11.63
CA GLU A 271 3.31 -8.74 11.56
C GLU A 271 2.58 -8.22 10.31
N ASP A 272 1.43 -8.84 9.99
CA ASP A 272 0.54 -8.42 8.92
C ASP A 272 1.18 -8.20 7.54
N TYR A 273 2.14 -9.06 7.19
CA TYR A 273 2.83 -9.03 5.89
C TYR A 273 3.57 -7.71 5.61
N GLN A 274 3.98 -6.99 6.66
CA GLN A 274 4.80 -5.79 6.56
C GLN A 274 6.29 -6.11 6.69
N GLU A 275 7.14 -5.12 6.37
CA GLU A 275 8.58 -5.21 6.54
C GLU A 275 9.06 -4.07 7.43
N ARG A 276 9.78 -4.41 8.51
CA ARG A 276 10.54 -3.43 9.28
C ARG A 276 11.84 -3.14 8.53
N ILE A 277 11.97 -1.94 8.02
CA ILE A 277 13.16 -1.47 7.31
C ILE A 277 14.05 -0.66 8.25
N ALA A 278 15.36 -0.82 8.15
CA ALA A 278 16.34 -0.04 8.88
C ALA A 278 17.16 0.82 7.92
N ILE A 279 17.26 2.11 8.20
CA ILE A 279 17.94 3.12 7.41
C ILE A 279 19.02 3.76 8.27
N ASN A 280 20.24 3.82 7.74
CA ASN A 280 21.31 4.64 8.29
C ASN A 280 21.38 5.96 7.52
N PHE A 281 21.52 7.07 8.22
CA PHE A 281 21.73 8.37 7.58
C PHE A 281 23.18 8.50 7.12
N GLU A 282 23.38 8.87 5.86
CA GLU A 282 24.68 9.17 5.26
C GLU A 282 25.05 10.62 5.60
N PHE A 283 26.07 10.80 6.45
CA PHE A 283 26.64 12.13 6.79
C PHE A 283 25.59 13.24 7.06
N PRO A 284 24.69 13.07 8.04
CA PRO A 284 23.62 14.04 8.28
C PRO A 284 24.19 15.44 8.55
N ASN A 285 23.55 16.48 8.00
CA ASN A 285 23.88 17.86 8.33
C ASN A 285 23.80 18.05 9.86
N GLY A 286 24.86 18.62 10.45
CA GLY A 286 24.94 18.86 11.90
C GLY A 286 23.75 19.64 12.47
N HIS A 287 23.13 20.54 11.71
CA HIS A 287 21.92 21.25 12.13
C HIS A 287 20.69 20.33 12.25
N HIS A 288 20.47 19.43 11.27
CA HIS A 288 19.36 18.47 11.32
C HIS A 288 19.60 17.41 12.39
N GLN A 289 20.84 16.90 12.48
CA GLN A 289 21.20 15.92 13.49
C GLN A 289 21.05 16.47 14.92
N LYS A 290 21.49 17.71 15.16
CA LYS A 290 21.34 18.37 16.46
C LYS A 290 19.86 18.56 16.83
N PHE A 291 19.04 19.02 15.89
CA PHE A 291 17.61 19.18 16.14
C PHE A 291 16.94 17.84 16.44
N LEU A 292 17.23 16.79 15.64
CA LEU A 292 16.69 15.46 15.88
C LEU A 292 17.09 14.92 17.27
N GLN A 293 18.33 15.16 17.68
CA GLN A 293 18.80 14.76 19.02
C GLN A 293 18.07 15.51 20.14
N GLN A 294 17.72 16.79 19.95
CA GLN A 294 16.94 17.55 20.91
C GLN A 294 15.52 17.02 21.03
N GLU A 295 14.88 16.67 19.91
CA GLU A 295 13.53 16.09 19.91
C GLU A 295 13.50 14.70 20.56
N ILE A 296 14.54 13.87 20.33
CA ILE A 296 14.71 12.59 21.03
C ILE A 296 14.79 12.83 22.55
N GLN A 297 15.66 13.74 23.00
CA GLN A 297 15.83 14.04 24.42
C GLN A 297 14.55 14.58 25.07
N LYS A 298 13.82 15.45 24.35
CA LYS A 298 12.54 15.98 24.81
C LYS A 298 11.53 14.86 25.04
N HIS A 299 11.41 13.94 24.08
CA HIS A 299 10.53 12.78 24.20
C HIS A 299 10.91 11.87 25.37
N GLU A 300 12.20 11.57 25.56
CA GLU A 300 12.67 10.75 26.68
C GLU A 300 12.33 11.38 28.04
N ILE A 301 12.42 12.71 28.16
CA ILE A 301 12.05 13.44 29.38
C ILE A 301 10.53 13.36 29.60
N GLU A 302 9.73 13.55 28.55
CA GLU A 302 8.26 13.43 28.61
C GLU A 302 7.86 12.02 29.09
N GLU A 303 8.42 10.97 28.51
CA GLU A 303 8.16 9.59 28.94
C GLU A 303 8.57 9.34 30.40
N CYS A 304 9.69 9.90 30.85
CA CYS A 304 10.13 9.76 32.25
C CYS A 304 9.21 10.48 33.24
N MET A 305 8.58 11.59 32.83
CA MET A 305 7.64 12.35 33.67
C MET A 305 6.24 11.72 33.71
N ASP A 306 5.86 10.98 32.67
CA ASP A 306 4.56 10.31 32.54
C ASP A 306 4.51 8.93 33.22
N LEU A 307 5.61 8.46 33.80
CA LEU A 307 5.62 7.21 34.59
C LEU A 307 4.83 7.41 35.91
N PRO A 308 3.74 6.64 36.15
CA PRO A 308 3.10 6.64 37.45
C PRO A 308 4.09 6.11 38.50
N LEU A 309 4.32 6.88 39.57
CA LEU A 309 5.06 6.48 40.76
C LEU A 309 4.43 5.26 41.46
#